data_AF-A0A957MBK5-F1
#
_entry.id   AF-A0A957MBK5-F1
#
_cell.length_a   1.000
_cell.length_b   1.000
_cell.length_c   1.000
_cell.angle_alpha   90.00
_cell.angle_beta   90.00
_cell.angle_gamma   90.00
#
_symmetry.space_group_name_H-M   'P 1'
#
loop_
_entity.id
_entity.type
_entity.pdbx_description
1 polymer ?
#
loop_
_entity_poly.entity_id
_entity_poly.type
_entity_poly.pdbx_seq_one_letter_code
_entity_poly.pdbx_strand_id
1 'polypeptide(L)'
;MAKAKNNKTVRFSTRMDLGKSVRAEMANLLNARLADVSDLYSQTKQAHWNVKGAQFIALHELFDDLAAELLDHADMIAERVTAMGGVALGTVRMAAAASSLPEFPADAFEGMAVVAA
;
A
#
# COMPACT_ATOMS: atom_id res chain seq x y z
N MET A 1 6.33 28.55 -11.26
CA MET A 1 6.08 28.74 -9.82
C MET A 1 6.59 27.52 -9.06
N ALA A 2 7.62 27.67 -8.23
CA ALA A 2 8.21 26.54 -7.50
C ALA A 2 7.29 26.16 -6.33
N LYS A 3 6.73 24.93 -6.35
CA LYS A 3 6.01 24.37 -5.20
C LYS A 3 6.97 24.34 -4.00
N ALA A 4 6.54 24.92 -2.88
CA ALA A 4 7.30 24.94 -1.64
C ALA A 4 7.73 23.51 -1.26
N LYS A 5 9.04 23.29 -1.08
CA LYS A 5 9.61 22.01 -0.68
C LYS A 5 9.08 21.68 0.72
N ASN A 6 8.15 20.73 0.81
CA ASN A 6 7.54 20.29 2.05
C ASN A 6 8.56 19.48 2.87
N ASN A 7 9.53 20.19 3.46
CA ASN A 7 10.68 19.65 4.21
C ASN A 7 10.27 19.12 5.61
N LYS A 8 8.97 18.82 5.81
CA LYS A 8 8.38 18.39 7.08
C LYS A 8 8.32 16.87 7.24
N THR A 9 8.64 16.10 6.18
CA THR A 9 8.51 14.63 6.24
C THR A 9 9.68 13.93 6.90
N VAL A 10 10.92 14.41 6.76
CA VAL A 10 12.10 13.84 7.44
C VAL A 10 12.25 14.49 8.82
N ARG A 11 11.96 13.70 9.86
CA ARG A 11 11.99 14.12 11.27
C ARG A 11 13.24 13.67 11.99
N PHE A 12 13.92 12.63 11.52
CA PHE A 12 15.03 11.98 12.22
C PHE A 12 16.35 12.05 11.44
N SER A 13 17.46 11.98 12.18
CA SER A 13 18.81 11.85 11.61
C SER A 13 19.05 10.42 11.12
N THR A 14 19.82 10.27 10.05
CA THR A 14 20.16 8.96 9.46
C THR A 14 21.58 8.99 8.90
N ARG A 15 22.21 7.82 8.75
CA ARG A 15 23.56 7.68 8.16
C ARG A 15 23.56 7.64 6.62
N MET A 16 22.41 7.84 5.97
CA MET A 16 22.35 7.84 4.51
C MET A 16 22.98 9.09 3.93
N ASP A 17 23.78 8.92 2.87
CA ASP A 17 24.49 10.01 2.19
C ASP A 17 23.57 10.89 1.32
N LEU A 18 22.31 10.48 1.14
CA LEU A 18 21.31 11.25 0.43
C LEU A 18 20.98 12.56 1.15
N GLY A 19 20.97 13.65 0.38
CA GLY A 19 20.60 14.97 0.88
C GLY A 19 19.18 15.01 1.45
N LYS A 20 18.96 15.83 2.49
CA LYS A 20 17.68 15.90 3.22
C LYS A 20 16.45 16.10 2.31
N SER A 21 16.58 16.93 1.27
CA SER A 21 15.49 17.16 0.30
C SER A 21 15.12 15.89 -0.46
N VAL A 22 16.11 15.11 -0.89
CA VAL A 22 15.89 13.85 -1.63
C VAL A 22 15.23 12.82 -0.70
N ARG A 23 15.73 12.69 0.54
CA ARG A 23 15.13 11.78 1.52
C ARG A 23 13.67 12.14 1.83
N ALA A 24 13.34 13.43 1.90
CA ALA A 24 11.96 13.88 2.13
C ALA A 24 11.04 13.56 0.96
N GLU A 25 11.50 13.78 -0.26
CA GLU A 25 10.75 13.42 -1.47
C GLU A 25 10.54 11.91 -1.55
N MET A 26 11.59 11.11 -1.31
CA MET A 26 11.49 9.65 -1.26
C MET A 26 10.53 9.17 -0.16
N ALA A 27 10.59 9.72 1.05
CA ALA A 27 9.69 9.36 2.13
C ALA A 27 8.21 9.68 1.81
N ASN A 28 7.95 10.77 1.07
CA ASN A 28 6.60 11.09 0.60
C ASN A 28 6.11 10.05 -0.43
N LEU A 29 6.94 9.73 -1.42
CA LEU A 29 6.60 8.74 -2.46
C LEU A 29 6.37 7.35 -1.85
N LEU A 30 7.23 6.94 -0.93
CA LEU A 30 7.11 5.67 -0.23
C LEU A 30 5.83 5.62 0.62
N ASN A 31 5.45 6.69 1.30
CA ASN A 31 4.17 6.72 2.02
C ASN A 31 2.96 6.66 1.09
N ALA A 32 3.02 7.25 -0.11
CA ALA A 32 1.97 7.08 -1.11
C ALA A 32 1.84 5.62 -1.54
N ARG A 33 2.97 4.94 -1.76
CA ARG A 33 2.98 3.49 -2.08
C ARG A 33 2.56 2.62 -0.90
N LEU A 34 2.90 2.99 0.33
CA LEU A 34 2.44 2.30 1.54
C LEU A 34 0.91 2.34 1.63
N ALA A 35 0.30 3.49 1.31
CA ALA A 35 -1.16 3.62 1.29
C ALA A 35 -1.78 2.71 0.22
N ASP A 36 -1.27 2.73 -1.01
CA ASP A 36 -1.78 1.87 -2.09
C ASP A 36 -1.64 0.38 -1.76
N VAL A 37 -0.48 -0.07 -1.25
CA VAL A 37 -0.25 -1.48 -0.91
C VAL A 37 -1.12 -1.93 0.28
N SER A 38 -1.32 -1.05 1.27
CA SER A 38 -2.21 -1.36 2.41
C SER A 38 -3.66 -1.51 1.99
N ASP A 39 -4.12 -0.66 1.07
CA ASP A 39 -5.46 -0.72 0.48
C ASP A 39 -5.60 -1.98 -0.39
N LEU A 40 -4.63 -2.23 -1.30
CA LEU A 40 -4.62 -3.42 -2.13
C LEU A 40 -4.65 -4.72 -1.32
N TYR A 41 -3.93 -4.78 -0.20
CA TYR A 41 -4.00 -5.91 0.73
C TYR A 41 -5.44 -6.10 1.26
N SER A 42 -6.08 -5.02 1.72
CA SER A 42 -7.45 -5.07 2.21
C SER A 42 -8.43 -5.53 1.14
N GLN A 43 -8.32 -4.98 -0.08
CA GLN A 43 -9.16 -5.36 -1.22
C GLN A 43 -8.92 -6.80 -1.66
N THR A 44 -7.68 -7.28 -1.62
CA THR A 44 -7.33 -8.68 -1.92
C THR A 44 -7.97 -9.62 -0.90
N LYS A 45 -7.98 -9.28 0.40
CA LYS A 45 -8.68 -10.06 1.42
C LYS A 45 -10.20 -9.99 1.24
N GLN A 46 -10.75 -8.84 0.83
CA GLN A 46 -12.16 -8.71 0.47
C GLN A 46 -12.53 -9.67 -0.66
N ALA A 47 -11.72 -9.78 -1.72
CA ALA A 47 -11.89 -10.74 -2.80
C ALA A 47 -11.79 -12.19 -2.30
N HIS A 48 -10.76 -12.51 -1.51
CA HIS A 48 -10.53 -13.83 -0.90
C HIS A 48 -11.73 -14.32 -0.08
N TRP A 49 -12.34 -13.47 0.74
CA TRP A 49 -13.48 -13.86 1.58
C TRP A 49 -14.76 -14.09 0.76
N ASN A 50 -14.93 -13.32 -0.32
CA ASN A 50 -16.23 -13.21 -0.98
C ASN A 50 -16.32 -13.92 -2.33
N VAL A 51 -15.20 -14.37 -2.93
CA VAL A 51 -15.23 -15.16 -4.18
C VAL A 51 -16.10 -16.41 -4.03
N LYS A 52 -16.85 -16.73 -5.10
CA LYS A 52 -17.76 -17.87 -5.27
C LYS A 52 -17.60 -18.45 -6.69
N GLY A 53 -18.29 -19.56 -6.94
CA GLY A 53 -18.37 -20.21 -8.24
C GLY A 53 -17.37 -21.35 -8.45
N ALA A 54 -17.30 -21.86 -9.68
CA ALA A 54 -16.56 -23.08 -10.01
C ALA A 54 -15.03 -22.98 -9.77
N GLN A 55 -14.49 -21.75 -9.71
CA GLN A 55 -13.07 -21.47 -9.51
C GLN A 55 -12.73 -21.10 -8.05
N PHE A 56 -13.69 -21.26 -7.12
CA PHE A 56 -13.58 -20.78 -5.74
C PHE A 56 -12.23 -21.09 -5.10
N ILE A 57 -11.83 -22.36 -5.01
CA ILE A 57 -10.64 -22.74 -4.24
C ILE A 57 -9.36 -22.16 -4.84
N ALA A 58 -9.20 -22.21 -6.16
CA ALA A 58 -8.01 -21.71 -6.84
C ALA A 58 -7.85 -20.19 -6.67
N LEU A 59 -8.95 -19.43 -6.80
CA LEU A 59 -8.92 -17.98 -6.61
C LEU A 59 -8.78 -17.60 -5.14
N HIS A 60 -9.44 -18.32 -4.24
CA HIS A 60 -9.34 -18.10 -2.80
C HIS A 60 -7.90 -18.26 -2.30
N GLU A 61 -7.22 -19.34 -2.69
CA GLU A 61 -5.80 -19.57 -2.36
C GLU A 61 -4.91 -18.51 -3.01
N LEU A 62 -5.11 -18.21 -4.30
CA LEU A 62 -4.36 -17.16 -5.01
C LEU A 62 -4.43 -15.80 -4.30
N PHE A 63 -5.62 -15.38 -3.88
CA PHE A 63 -5.78 -14.11 -3.19
C PHE A 63 -5.12 -14.12 -1.80
N ASP A 64 -5.04 -15.27 -1.12
CA ASP A 64 -4.34 -15.36 0.16
C ASP A 64 -2.82 -15.28 -0.01
N ASP A 65 -2.28 -15.95 -1.03
CA ASP A 65 -0.86 -15.87 -1.40
C ASP A 65 -0.48 -14.42 -1.77
N LEU A 66 -1.30 -13.75 -2.58
CA LEU A 66 -1.10 -12.35 -2.94
C LEU A 66 -1.16 -11.44 -1.69
N ALA A 67 -2.12 -11.68 -0.78
CA ALA A 67 -2.22 -10.91 0.45
C ALA A 67 -0.97 -11.06 1.33
N ALA A 68 -0.36 -12.25 1.38
CA ALA A 68 0.89 -12.47 2.09
C ALA A 68 2.05 -11.67 1.49
N GLU A 69 2.22 -11.69 0.16
CA GLU A 69 3.25 -10.88 -0.52
C GLU A 69 3.06 -9.37 -0.30
N LEU A 70 1.81 -8.91 -0.33
CA LEU A 70 1.49 -7.49 -0.10
C LEU A 70 1.83 -7.05 1.33
N LEU A 71 1.67 -7.90 2.33
CA LEU A 71 2.09 -7.61 3.71
C LEU A 71 3.61 -7.44 3.80
N ASP A 72 4.38 -8.34 3.19
CA ASP A 72 5.84 -8.26 3.16
C ASP A 72 6.31 -6.97 2.46
N HIS A 73 5.64 -6.58 1.37
CA HIS A 73 5.91 -5.32 0.69
C HIS A 73 5.52 -4.10 1.51
N ALA A 74 4.38 -4.12 2.22
CA ALA A 74 3.98 -3.03 3.10
C ALA A 74 5.03 -2.77 4.18
N ASP A 75 5.54 -3.83 4.82
CA ASP A 75 6.59 -3.75 5.83
C ASP A 75 7.88 -3.18 5.25
N MET A 76 8.38 -3.74 4.15
CA MET A 76 9.59 -3.26 3.47
C MET A 76 9.50 -1.77 3.09
N ILE A 77 8.35 -1.32 2.58
CA ILE A 77 8.12 0.10 2.23
C ILE A 77 8.11 0.96 3.51
N ALA A 78 7.38 0.55 4.54
CA ALA A 78 7.29 1.27 5.80
C ALA A 78 8.66 1.42 6.46
N GLU A 79 9.44 0.34 6.54
CA GLU A 79 10.82 0.38 7.05
C GLU A 79 11.72 1.27 6.20
N ARG A 80 11.51 1.33 4.88
CA ARG A 80 12.27 2.26 4.03
C ARG A 80 11.91 3.72 4.31
N VAL A 81 10.66 4.03 4.61
CA VAL A 81 10.24 5.38 5.05
C VAL A 81 11.00 5.77 6.32
N THR A 82 11.07 4.89 7.31
CA THR A 82 11.75 5.18 8.58
C THR A 82 13.26 5.29 8.39
N ALA A 83 13.87 4.45 7.52
CA ALA A 83 15.28 4.55 7.14
C ALA A 83 15.62 5.89 6.46
N MET A 84 14.67 6.50 5.74
CA MET A 84 14.77 7.88 5.20
C MET A 84 14.69 8.98 6.27
N GLY A 85 14.46 8.61 7.52
CA GLY A 85 14.23 9.50 8.64
C GLY A 85 12.81 10.04 8.66
N GLY A 86 11.91 9.44 7.87
CA GLY A 86 10.49 9.76 7.83
C GLY A 86 9.67 9.02 8.88
N VAL A 87 8.36 9.21 8.82
CA VAL A 87 7.38 8.46 9.62
C VAL A 87 6.50 7.69 8.65
N ALA A 88 6.43 6.37 8.80
CA ALA A 88 5.53 5.53 8.04
C ALA A 88 4.08 5.78 8.48
N LEU A 89 3.18 5.93 7.50
CA LEU A 89 1.76 6.25 7.72
C LEU A 89 0.89 5.01 7.44
N GLY A 90 0.98 4.01 8.32
CA GLY A 90 0.43 2.67 8.07
C GLY A 90 -0.92 2.33 8.71
N THR A 91 -1.62 3.28 9.35
CA THR A 91 -2.95 2.96 9.91
C THR A 91 -4.02 2.90 8.82
N VAL A 92 -5.05 2.07 9.00
CA VAL A 92 -6.16 1.92 8.03
C VAL A 92 -6.76 3.26 7.61
N ARG A 93 -7.00 4.19 8.55
CA ARG A 93 -7.53 5.52 8.22
C ARG A 93 -6.57 6.39 7.42
N MET A 94 -5.25 6.22 7.60
CA MET A 94 -4.25 6.96 6.83
C MET A 94 -4.13 6.40 5.42
N ALA A 95 -4.12 5.08 5.28
CA ALA A 95 -4.13 4.42 3.98
C ALA A 95 -5.39 4.80 3.17
N ALA A 96 -6.57 4.67 3.77
CA ALA A 96 -7.84 5.03 3.11
C ALA A 96 -7.91 6.50 2.68
N ALA A 97 -7.29 7.43 3.43
CA ALA A 97 -7.28 8.84 3.07
C ALA A 97 -6.27 9.19 1.94
N ALA A 98 -5.32 8.30 1.64
CA ALA A 98 -4.17 8.59 0.78
C ALA A 98 -4.01 7.63 -0.41
N SER A 99 -4.66 6.46 -0.38
CA SER A 99 -4.65 5.50 -1.48
C SER A 99 -5.18 6.13 -2.76
N SER A 100 -4.56 5.76 -3.87
CA SER A 100 -4.96 6.16 -5.22
C SER A 100 -5.74 5.07 -5.96
N LEU A 101 -5.94 3.91 -5.33
CA LEU A 101 -6.65 2.80 -5.93
C LEU A 101 -8.16 3.09 -6.00
N PRO A 102 -8.84 2.65 -7.07
CA PRO A 102 -10.29 2.61 -7.06
C PRO A 102 -10.78 1.65 -5.96
N GLU A 103 -11.98 1.94 -5.43
CA GLU A 103 -12.63 1.07 -4.45
C GLU A 103 -13.02 -0.25 -5.12
N PHE A 104 -12.75 -1.37 -4.44
CA PHE A 104 -13.20 -2.68 -4.90
C PHE A 104 -14.74 -2.75 -4.93
N PRO A 105 -15.36 -3.20 -6.03
CA PRO A 105 -16.81 -3.33 -6.11
C PRO A 105 -17.34 -4.34 -5.08
N ALA A 106 -18.23 -3.87 -4.20
CA ALA A 106 -18.78 -4.65 -3.11
C ALA A 106 -19.67 -5.84 -3.56
N ASP A 107 -20.06 -5.88 -4.84
CA ASP A 107 -20.91 -6.90 -5.45
C ASP A 107 -20.17 -7.86 -6.40
N ALA A 108 -18.84 -7.80 -6.46
CA ALA A 108 -18.04 -8.74 -7.23
C ALA A 108 -17.80 -10.07 -6.46
N PHE A 109 -18.49 -11.13 -6.90
CA PHE A 109 -18.43 -12.45 -6.24
C PHE A 109 -18.07 -13.62 -7.16
N GLU A 110 -18.37 -13.54 -8.46
CA GLU A 110 -18.38 -14.71 -9.34
C GLU A 110 -17.07 -14.89 -10.13
N GLY A 111 -16.21 -15.83 -9.68
CA GLY A 111 -15.02 -16.26 -10.42
C GLY A 111 -14.19 -15.11 -11.01
N MET A 112 -14.02 -15.10 -12.33
CA MET A 112 -13.21 -14.09 -13.05
C MET A 112 -13.78 -12.66 -12.97
N ALA A 113 -15.05 -12.46 -12.59
CA ALA A 113 -15.57 -11.12 -12.34
C ALA A 113 -14.85 -10.46 -11.14
N VAL A 114 -14.43 -11.26 -10.16
CA VAL A 114 -13.62 -10.80 -9.01
C VAL A 114 -12.21 -10.38 -9.46
N VAL A 115 -11.68 -11.01 -10.51
CA VAL A 115 -10.34 -10.69 -11.06
C VAL A 115 -10.37 -9.45 -11.95
N ALA A 116 -11.49 -9.19 -12.61
CA ALA A 116 -11.68 -8.02 -13.48
C ALA A 116 -12.09 -6.74 -12.74
N ALA A 117 -12.34 -6.87 -11.43
CA ALA A 117 -12.79 -5.82 -10.53
C ALA A 117 -11.68 -4.79 -10.21
#